data_AF-A0A819A245-F1
#
_entry.id   AF-A0A819A245-F1
#
_cell.length_a   1.000
_cell.length_b   1.000
_cell.length_c   1.000
_cell.angle_alpha   90.00
_cell.angle_beta   90.00
_cell.angle_gamma   90.00
#
_symmetry.space_group_name_H-M   'P 1'
#
loop_
_entity.id
_entity.type
_entity.pdbx_description
1 polymer ?
#
loop_
_entity_poly.entity_id
_entity_poly.type
_entity_poly.pdbx_seq_one_letter_code
_entity_poly.pdbx_strand_id
1 'polypeptide(L)'
;MFNKYYLECAPIYCHYIYSRRFDSIYVISTLVALFGGLSTALRLAIPYLINLIFFLKHRRTMTSQSERQTIRTRLKNTVLMIEKSIEELNIFSSQSRDPNRIHHGRIASRLYIILFTVSISVLIVYTLLSVQTISQIVESPTQEQYEKLFEQYNQTLQCPCTVVSIPYEEFLQVTPTYHQVCSSDFVQPWWYQRFLPVSSSDISFGKSSYGFRSNESVSTQTCSIKFV
;
A
#
# COMPACT_ATOMS: atom_id res chain seq x y z
N MET A 1 -28.40 -17.13 -4.65
CA MET A 1 -27.26 -17.43 -5.55
C MET A 1 -25.93 -17.44 -4.79
N PHE A 2 -25.65 -16.43 -3.96
CA PHE A 2 -24.42 -16.34 -3.16
C PHE A 2 -24.20 -17.51 -2.17
N ASN A 3 -25.23 -17.95 -1.43
CA ASN A 3 -25.08 -19.06 -0.46
C ASN A 3 -24.61 -20.37 -1.09
N LYS A 4 -25.08 -20.71 -2.30
CA LYS A 4 -24.62 -21.92 -3.00
C LYS A 4 -23.15 -21.81 -3.39
N TYR A 5 -22.75 -20.66 -3.94
CA TYR A 5 -21.35 -20.40 -4.29
C TYR A 5 -20.44 -20.46 -3.06
N TYR A 6 -20.86 -19.89 -1.92
CA TYR A 6 -20.10 -19.95 -0.69
C TYR A 6 -19.97 -21.38 -0.14
N LEU A 7 -21.06 -22.16 -0.15
CA LEU A 7 -21.06 -23.56 0.29
C LEU A 7 -20.14 -24.44 -0.57
N GLU A 8 -20.11 -24.21 -1.89
CA GLU A 8 -19.23 -24.94 -2.81
C GLU A 8 -17.77 -24.47 -2.71
N CYS A 9 -17.51 -23.16 -2.61
CA CYS A 9 -16.15 -22.62 -2.49
C CYS A 9 -15.50 -22.98 -1.14
N ALA A 10 -16.27 -22.99 -0.04
CA ALA A 10 -15.86 -23.29 1.33
C ALA A 10 -14.39 -22.93 1.61
N PRO A 11 -14.07 -21.64 1.86
CA PRO A 11 -12.68 -21.17 1.88
C PRO A 11 -11.86 -21.82 3.01
N ILE A 12 -10.61 -22.20 2.68
CA ILE A 12 -9.69 -22.86 3.64
C ILE A 12 -9.30 -21.88 4.74
N TYR A 13 -8.92 -20.67 4.31
CA TYR A 13 -8.64 -19.52 5.16
C TYR A 13 -8.98 -18.26 4.37
N CYS A 14 -9.24 -17.17 5.07
CA CYS A 14 -9.22 -15.84 4.50
C CYS A 14 -8.06 -15.08 5.12
N HIS A 15 -7.33 -14.33 4.30
CA HIS A 15 -6.40 -13.34 4.82
C HIS A 15 -6.73 -11.99 4.23
N TYR A 16 -6.55 -10.96 5.03
CA TYR A 16 -6.72 -9.59 4.59
C TYR A 16 -5.64 -8.72 5.19
N ILE A 17 -5.46 -7.57 4.57
CA ILE A 17 -4.44 -6.62 4.94
C ILE A 17 -5.10 -5.31 5.31
N TYR A 18 -4.77 -4.76 6.47
CA TYR A 18 -5.25 -3.46 6.90
C TYR A 18 -4.10 -2.57 7.35
N SER A 19 -4.33 -1.26 7.25
CA SER A 19 -3.35 -0.25 7.60
C SER A 19 -3.68 0.34 8.97
N ARG A 20 -2.72 0.29 9.90
CA ARG A 20 -2.84 0.84 11.26
C ARG A 20 -1.61 1.66 11.59
N ARG A 21 -1.76 2.71 12.41
CA ARG A 21 -0.62 3.47 12.92
C ARG A 21 0.23 2.59 13.85
N PHE A 22 1.51 2.93 13.97
CA PHE A 22 2.41 2.24 14.91
C PHE A 22 1.86 2.28 16.34
N ASP A 23 1.89 1.13 17.02
CA ASP A 23 1.56 1.06 18.44
C ASP A 23 2.63 1.75 19.29
N SER A 24 2.22 2.33 20.43
CA SER A 24 3.12 3.07 21.32
C SER A 24 4.32 2.25 21.80
N ILE A 25 4.13 0.94 22.02
CA ILE A 25 5.21 0.03 22.45
C ILE A 25 6.29 -0.07 21.37
N TYR A 26 5.89 -0.16 20.09
CA TYR A 26 6.82 -0.19 18.97
C TYR A 26 7.60 1.12 18.84
N VAL A 27 6.92 2.26 19.02
CA VAL A 27 7.58 3.58 18.98
C VAL A 27 8.61 3.70 20.10
N ILE A 28 8.25 3.32 21.33
CA ILE A 28 9.14 3.38 22.49
C ILE A 28 10.35 2.45 22.31
N SER A 29 10.13 1.20 21.89
CA SER A 29 11.23 0.24 21.67
C SER A 29 12.18 0.72 20.58
N THR A 30 11.65 1.29 19.50
CA THR A 30 12.42 1.89 18.43
C THR A 30 13.26 3.06 18.93
N LEU A 31 12.69 3.96 19.74
CA LEU A 31 13.44 5.06 20.34
C LEU A 31 14.60 4.53 21.18
N VAL A 32 14.36 3.58 22.10
CA VAL A 32 15.40 3.01 22.97
C VAL A 32 16.53 2.37 22.15
N ALA A 33 16.19 1.55 21.15
CA ALA A 33 17.18 0.94 20.26
C ALA A 33 18.00 2.00 19.50
N LEU A 34 17.33 3.06 19.04
CA LEU A 34 17.95 4.12 18.28
C LEU A 34 18.88 4.98 19.14
N PHE A 35 18.48 5.33 20.37
CA PHE A 35 19.34 6.05 21.31
C PHE A 35 20.70 5.32 21.50
N GLY A 36 20.68 4.00 21.60
CA GLY A 36 21.89 3.18 21.72
C GLY A 36 22.76 3.16 20.45
N GLY A 37 22.15 2.78 19.31
CA GLY A 37 22.87 2.63 18.04
C GLY A 37 23.37 3.97 17.49
N LEU A 38 22.50 4.97 17.45
CA LEU A 38 22.81 6.29 16.90
C LEU A 38 23.89 7.00 17.71
N SER A 39 23.82 6.99 19.04
CA SER A 39 24.85 7.60 19.90
C SER A 39 26.22 7.01 19.62
N THR A 40 26.30 5.68 19.48
CA THR A 40 27.54 4.96 19.20
C THR A 40 28.09 5.28 17.81
N ALA A 41 27.23 5.20 16.78
CA ALA A 41 27.61 5.53 15.41
C ALA A 41 28.07 6.98 15.28
N LEU A 42 27.36 7.91 15.91
CA LEU A 42 27.67 9.34 15.85
C LEU A 42 29.00 9.64 16.57
N ARG A 43 29.26 9.03 17.73
CA ARG A 43 30.56 9.11 18.42
C ARG A 43 31.73 8.65 17.55
N LEU A 44 31.54 7.60 16.76
CA LEU A 44 32.54 7.12 15.79
C LEU A 44 32.69 8.06 14.59
N ALA A 45 31.61 8.68 14.13
CA ALA A 45 31.61 9.58 12.96
C ALA A 45 32.21 10.97 13.26
N ILE A 46 32.05 11.49 14.48
CA ILE A 46 32.54 12.82 14.90
C ILE A 46 34.01 13.08 14.52
N PRO A 47 35.00 12.23 14.86
CA PRO A 47 36.40 12.53 14.51
C PRO A 47 36.61 12.66 13.00
N TYR A 48 35.91 11.86 12.19
CA TYR A 48 35.95 11.97 10.73
C TYR A 48 35.30 13.28 10.25
N LEU A 49 34.15 13.66 10.80
CA LEU A 49 33.44 14.88 10.44
C LEU A 49 34.24 16.15 10.81
N ILE A 50 34.89 16.16 11.98
CA ILE A 50 35.76 17.28 12.39
C ILE A 50 36.96 17.40 11.45
N ASN A 51 37.61 16.28 11.12
CA ASN A 51 38.73 16.27 10.17
C ASN A 51 38.29 16.76 8.78
N LEU A 52 37.09 16.37 8.33
CA LEU A 52 36.51 16.85 7.07
C LEU A 52 36.23 18.36 7.10
N ILE A 53 35.60 18.87 8.16
CA ILE A 53 35.32 20.30 8.32
C ILE A 53 36.63 21.09 8.39
N PHE A 54 37.63 20.57 9.10
CA PHE A 54 38.94 21.20 9.17
C PHE A 54 39.62 21.22 7.81
N PHE A 55 39.60 20.12 7.05
CA PHE A 55 40.14 20.06 5.70
C PHE A 55 39.47 21.10 4.76
N LEU A 56 38.15 21.27 4.87
CA LEU A 56 37.39 22.27 4.11
C LEU A 56 37.67 23.71 4.58
N LYS A 57 37.84 23.92 5.88
CA LYS A 57 38.13 25.24 6.49
C LYS A 57 39.61 25.63 6.34
N HIS A 58 40.52 24.67 6.21
CA HIS A 58 41.94 24.90 5.97
C HIS A 58 42.18 25.64 4.64
N ARG A 59 41.25 25.55 3.68
CA ARG A 59 41.23 26.40 2.47
C ARG A 59 40.75 27.84 2.69
N ARG A 60 40.25 28.23 3.88
CA ARG A 60 39.56 29.52 4.13
C ARG A 60 40.02 30.32 5.36
N THR A 61 41.14 30.03 6.02
CA THR A 61 41.49 30.83 7.22
C THR A 61 42.99 31.16 7.32
N MET A 62 43.35 32.24 6.63
CA MET A 62 44.36 33.22 7.05
C MET A 62 43.57 34.49 7.46
N THR A 63 43.04 34.57 8.68
CA THR A 63 42.67 35.86 9.30
C THR A 63 42.56 35.79 10.82
N SER A 64 43.48 36.54 11.44
CA SER A 64 43.51 37.19 12.76
C SER A 64 42.80 36.58 13.97
N GLN A 65 43.66 36.12 14.89
CA GLN A 65 43.54 36.24 16.33
C GLN A 65 43.25 37.71 16.72
N SER A 66 42.17 37.97 17.45
CA SER A 66 41.94 39.24 18.12
C SER A 66 41.80 38.96 19.62
N GLU A 67 42.63 39.68 20.36
CA GLU A 67 42.99 39.52 21.75
C GLU A 67 41.90 39.89 22.77
N ARG A 68 42.06 39.28 23.96
CA ARG A 68 41.86 39.84 25.31
C ARG A 68 40.45 40.32 25.70
N GLN A 69 39.82 39.43 26.48
CA GLN A 69 39.26 39.71 27.80
C GLN A 69 39.45 41.14 28.32
N THR A 70 38.36 41.79 28.71
CA THR A 70 38.32 42.58 29.95
C THR A 70 36.87 42.95 30.36
N ILE A 71 36.62 42.91 31.68
CA ILE A 71 35.68 43.77 32.43
C ILE A 71 34.17 43.59 32.14
N ARG A 72 33.52 42.57 32.74
CA ARG A 72 32.13 42.69 33.24
C ARG A 72 31.93 41.83 34.49
N THR A 73 32.46 42.36 35.58
CA THR A 73 32.44 41.82 36.94
C THR A 73 31.06 41.90 37.61
N ARG A 74 30.72 40.80 38.32
CA ARG A 74 30.19 40.73 39.71
C ARG A 74 28.69 40.80 40.05
N LEU A 75 27.72 40.82 39.14
CA LEU A 75 26.28 40.78 39.52
C LEU A 75 25.43 39.63 38.93
N LYS A 76 26.06 38.65 38.28
CA LYS A 76 25.36 37.62 37.49
C LYS A 76 25.69 36.19 37.95
N ASN A 77 26.01 35.98 39.22
CA ASN A 77 26.82 34.81 39.60
C ASN A 77 26.08 33.45 39.67
N THR A 78 24.75 33.37 39.65
CA THR A 78 24.04 32.05 39.67
C THR A 78 23.48 31.66 38.32
N VAL A 79 22.84 32.59 37.59
CA VAL A 79 22.34 32.35 36.22
C VAL A 79 23.50 32.18 35.24
N LEU A 80 24.61 32.94 35.39
CA LEU A 80 25.81 32.68 34.58
C LEU A 80 26.48 31.35 34.91
N MET A 81 26.31 30.78 36.10
CA MET A 81 26.92 29.47 36.38
C MET A 81 26.21 28.37 35.58
N ILE A 82 24.89 28.46 35.40
CA ILE A 82 24.12 27.53 34.56
C ILE A 82 24.36 27.83 33.07
N GLU A 83 24.30 29.10 32.64
CA GLU A 83 24.61 29.50 31.26
C GLU A 83 26.04 29.12 30.86
N LYS A 84 27.02 29.31 31.75
CA LYS A 84 28.42 28.91 31.53
C LYS A 84 28.60 27.40 31.60
N SER A 85 27.83 26.68 32.42
CA SER A 85 27.83 25.21 32.42
C SER A 85 27.25 24.64 31.12
N ILE A 86 26.27 25.32 30.52
CA ILE A 86 25.70 25.00 29.20
C ILE A 86 26.67 25.41 28.07
N GLU A 87 27.40 26.52 28.21
CA GLU A 87 28.39 26.99 27.24
C GLU A 87 29.69 26.16 27.26
N GLU A 88 30.05 25.63 28.43
CA GLU A 88 31.16 24.69 28.66
C GLU A 88 30.75 23.23 28.55
N LEU A 89 29.54 22.93 28.05
CA LEU A 89 29.05 21.57 27.79
C LEU A 89 29.85 20.93 26.64
N ASN A 90 31.11 20.62 26.93
CA ASN A 90 31.98 19.78 26.14
C ASN A 90 31.71 18.35 26.60
N ILE A 91 30.81 17.68 25.90
CA ILE A 91 30.49 16.26 26.10
C ILE A 91 31.76 15.40 25.94
N PHE A 92 32.76 15.91 25.22
CA PHE A 92 34.08 15.32 25.03
C PHE A 92 35.15 16.06 25.85
N SER A 93 34.90 16.24 27.14
CA SER A 93 35.88 16.83 28.04
C SER A 93 37.13 15.94 28.10
N SER A 94 38.28 16.55 27.82
CA SER A 94 39.58 15.93 28.06
C SER A 94 40.29 16.80 29.10
N GLN A 95 41.04 16.21 30.04
CA GLN A 95 41.83 16.96 31.04
C GLN A 95 43.02 17.73 30.40
N SER A 96 42.99 17.95 29.09
CA SER A 96 44.06 18.59 28.33
C SER A 96 44.02 20.11 28.54
N ARG A 97 45.17 20.71 28.87
CA ARG A 97 45.34 22.17 28.95
C ARG A 97 45.56 22.84 27.58
N ASP A 98 45.51 22.05 26.51
CA ASP A 98 45.74 22.52 25.14
C ASP A 98 44.49 23.26 24.59
N PRO A 99 44.59 24.55 24.23
CA PRO A 99 43.47 25.33 23.71
C PRO A 99 42.87 24.75 22.42
N ASN A 100 43.68 24.11 21.57
CA ASN A 100 43.20 23.56 20.32
C ASN A 100 42.31 22.33 20.55
N ARG A 101 42.68 21.46 21.50
CA ARG A 101 41.88 20.29 21.89
C ARG A 101 40.55 20.69 22.52
N ILE A 102 40.53 21.75 23.31
CA ILE A 102 39.30 22.29 23.91
C ILE A 102 38.37 22.85 22.83
N HIS A 103 38.91 23.56 21.82
CA HIS A 103 38.14 24.06 20.70
C HIS A 103 37.52 22.94 19.87
N HIS A 104 38.30 21.90 19.55
CA HIS A 104 37.81 20.71 18.85
C HIS A 104 36.71 20.00 19.65
N GLY A 105 36.86 19.83 20.96
CA GLY A 105 35.83 19.22 21.82
C GLY A 105 34.51 19.99 21.83
N ARG A 106 34.55 21.33 21.85
CA ARG A 106 33.35 22.18 21.79
C ARG A 106 32.63 22.08 20.44
N ILE A 107 33.37 22.08 19.33
CA ILE A 107 32.79 21.89 17.99
C ILE A 107 32.18 20.49 17.85
N ALA A 108 32.91 19.46 18.30
CA ALA A 108 32.45 18.08 18.34
C ALA A 108 31.11 17.95 19.06
N SER A 109 31.02 18.55 20.25
CA SER A 109 29.84 18.49 21.10
C SER A 109 28.64 19.19 20.45
N ARG A 110 28.85 20.36 19.85
CA ARG A 110 27.79 21.10 19.12
C ARG A 110 27.31 20.33 17.90
N LEU A 111 28.22 19.78 17.11
CA LEU A 111 27.88 18.95 15.94
C LEU A 111 27.12 17.69 16.36
N TYR A 112 27.56 17.01 17.42
CA TYR A 112 26.88 15.84 17.95
C TYR A 112 25.44 16.17 18.36
N ILE A 113 25.23 17.23 19.14
CA ILE A 113 23.88 17.62 19.60
C ILE A 113 23.00 17.97 18.40
N ILE A 114 23.48 18.74 17.42
CA ILE A 114 22.70 19.12 16.24
C ILE A 114 22.34 17.88 15.39
N LEU A 115 23.31 17.01 15.10
CA LEU A 115 23.05 15.81 14.30
C LEU A 115 22.10 14.86 15.03
N PHE A 116 22.24 14.74 16.35
CA PHE A 116 21.37 13.93 17.18
C PHE A 116 19.93 14.47 17.20
N THR A 117 19.73 15.77 17.41
CA THR A 117 18.38 16.37 17.41
C THR A 117 17.71 16.29 16.03
N VAL A 118 18.45 16.54 14.94
CA VAL A 118 17.94 16.41 13.57
C VAL A 118 17.55 14.97 13.26
N SER A 119 18.36 13.98 13.65
CA SER A 119 18.03 12.57 13.40
C SER A 119 16.77 12.14 14.16
N ILE A 120 16.64 12.53 15.44
CA ILE A 120 15.45 12.22 16.25
C ILE A 120 14.21 12.89 15.66
N SER A 121 14.30 14.16 15.22
CA SER A 121 13.14 14.85 14.67
C SER A 121 12.64 14.23 13.37
N VAL A 122 13.54 13.82 12.47
CA VAL A 122 13.20 13.08 11.23
C VAL A 122 12.46 11.79 11.56
N LEU A 123 12.92 11.05 12.57
CA LEU A 123 12.31 9.79 12.97
C LEU A 123 10.94 9.98 13.61
N ILE A 124 10.79 11.01 14.46
CA ILE A 124 9.49 11.36 15.03
C ILE A 124 8.52 11.71 13.90
N VAL A 125 8.92 12.53 12.93
CA VAL A 125 8.06 12.86 11.79
C VAL A 125 7.73 11.60 10.98
N TYR A 126 8.70 10.73 10.73
CA TYR A 126 8.48 9.47 10.04
C TYR A 126 7.49 8.57 10.77
N THR A 127 7.63 8.37 12.08
CA THR A 127 6.72 7.53 12.86
C THR A 127 5.32 8.12 12.97
N LEU A 128 5.20 9.44 12.97
CA LEU A 128 3.91 10.14 12.96
C LEU A 128 3.18 9.99 11.61
N LEU A 129 3.92 10.00 10.50
CA LEU A 129 3.35 9.98 9.15
C LEU A 129 3.17 8.56 8.59
N SER A 130 4.03 7.63 8.97
CA SER A 130 4.04 6.29 8.40
C SER A 130 2.97 5.41 9.04
N VAL A 131 2.31 4.61 8.19
CA VAL A 131 1.29 3.63 8.56
C VAL A 131 1.87 2.24 8.37
N GLN A 132 1.52 1.32 9.25
CA GLN A 132 1.94 -0.07 9.20
C GLN A 132 0.85 -0.94 8.58
N THR A 133 1.28 -1.82 7.69
CA THR A 133 0.44 -2.78 6.99
C THR A 133 0.51 -4.13 7.71
N ILE A 134 -0.62 -4.64 8.20
CA ILE A 134 -0.71 -5.89 8.97
C ILE A 134 -1.57 -6.88 8.19
N SER A 135 -1.13 -8.13 8.10
CA SER A 135 -1.92 -9.24 7.57
C SER A 135 -2.58 -10.02 8.71
N GLN A 136 -3.89 -10.21 8.64
CA GLN A 136 -4.63 -11.10 9.53
C GLN A 136 -5.10 -12.33 8.74
N ILE A 137 -5.02 -13.50 9.36
CA ILE A 137 -5.50 -14.78 8.83
C ILE A 137 -6.66 -15.27 9.72
N VAL A 138 -7.74 -15.69 9.08
CA VAL A 138 -8.89 -16.35 9.71
C VAL A 138 -9.04 -17.71 9.07
N GLU A 139 -8.85 -18.77 9.87
CA GLU A 139 -8.99 -20.14 9.41
C GLU A 139 -10.46 -20.54 9.30
N SER A 140 -10.83 -21.20 8.20
CA SER A 140 -12.16 -21.77 7.93
C SER A 140 -13.31 -20.85 8.37
N PRO A 141 -13.42 -19.63 7.80
CA PRO A 141 -14.42 -18.65 8.23
C PRO A 141 -15.82 -19.18 7.97
N THR A 142 -16.81 -18.74 8.75
CA THR A 142 -18.23 -18.97 8.45
C THR A 142 -18.75 -17.99 7.39
N GLN A 143 -19.93 -18.26 6.82
CA GLN A 143 -20.52 -17.40 5.78
C GLN A 143 -20.67 -15.95 6.27
N GLU A 144 -21.23 -15.76 7.47
CA GLU A 144 -21.39 -14.42 8.06
C GLU A 144 -20.04 -13.73 8.32
N GLN A 145 -18.99 -14.48 8.68
CA GLN A 145 -17.66 -13.92 8.89
C GLN A 145 -17.04 -13.47 7.57
N TYR A 146 -17.16 -14.28 6.53
CA TYR A 146 -16.73 -13.89 5.19
C TYR A 146 -17.44 -12.62 4.73
N GLU A 147 -18.77 -12.55 4.87
CA GLU A 147 -19.57 -11.39 4.45
C GLU A 147 -19.13 -10.12 5.17
N LYS A 148 -18.94 -10.18 6.50
CA LYS A 148 -18.41 -9.04 7.27
C LYS A 148 -17.02 -8.61 6.83
N LEU A 149 -16.12 -9.57 6.60
CA LEU A 149 -14.76 -9.28 6.13
C LEU A 149 -14.77 -8.70 4.72
N PHE A 150 -15.66 -9.18 3.85
CA PHE A 150 -15.81 -8.70 2.49
C PHE A 150 -16.35 -7.26 2.46
N GLU A 151 -17.34 -6.94 3.30
CA GLU A 151 -17.83 -5.57 3.44
C GLU A 151 -16.75 -4.60 3.93
N GLN A 152 -15.91 -5.03 4.88
CA GLN A 152 -14.92 -4.15 5.51
C GLN A 152 -13.59 -4.05 4.74
N TYR A 153 -13.16 -5.14 4.09
CA TYR A 153 -11.81 -5.28 3.53
C TYR A 153 -11.80 -5.79 2.08
N ASN A 154 -12.83 -5.52 1.28
CA ASN A 154 -12.97 -6.08 -0.09
C ASN A 154 -11.69 -5.98 -0.94
N GLN A 155 -10.94 -4.89 -0.80
CA GLN A 155 -9.80 -4.58 -1.66
C GLN A 155 -8.57 -5.45 -1.36
N THR A 156 -8.46 -5.95 -0.13
CA THR A 156 -7.29 -6.70 0.36
C THR A 156 -7.64 -8.10 0.82
N LEU A 157 -8.93 -8.44 0.90
CA LEU A 157 -9.41 -9.76 1.29
C LEU A 157 -9.11 -10.79 0.20
N GLN A 158 -8.47 -11.87 0.60
CA GLN A 158 -8.14 -12.99 -0.26
C GLN A 158 -8.48 -14.30 0.47
N CYS A 159 -9.38 -15.07 -0.14
CA CYS A 159 -9.91 -16.31 0.41
C CYS A 159 -9.75 -17.44 -0.61
N PRO A 160 -8.69 -18.25 -0.55
CA PRO A 160 -8.60 -19.46 -1.38
C PRO A 160 -9.74 -20.44 -1.08
N CYS A 161 -10.47 -20.84 -2.14
CA CYS A 161 -11.49 -21.88 -2.08
C CYS A 161 -10.84 -23.27 -1.87
N THR A 162 -11.57 -24.19 -1.27
CA THR A 162 -11.18 -25.61 -1.18
C THR A 162 -11.15 -26.29 -2.55
N VAL A 163 -12.06 -25.88 -3.43
CA VAL A 163 -12.14 -26.34 -4.83
C VAL A 163 -11.58 -25.27 -5.78
N VAL A 164 -10.79 -25.71 -6.77
CA VAL A 164 -10.08 -24.80 -7.70
C VAL A 164 -11.00 -24.23 -8.78
N SER A 165 -12.14 -24.88 -9.03
CA SER A 165 -13.13 -24.42 -10.01
C SER A 165 -14.51 -25.00 -9.69
N ILE A 166 -15.56 -24.18 -9.81
CA ILE A 166 -16.96 -24.59 -9.67
C ILE A 166 -17.59 -24.55 -11.08
N PRO A 167 -18.12 -25.67 -11.60
CA PRO A 167 -18.78 -25.68 -12.92
C PRO A 167 -20.03 -24.79 -12.92
N TYR A 168 -20.21 -24.00 -13.98
CA TYR A 168 -21.30 -23.02 -14.07
C TYR A 168 -22.71 -23.63 -13.93
N GLU A 169 -22.89 -24.89 -14.34
CA GLU A 169 -24.16 -25.60 -14.26
C GLU A 169 -24.68 -25.77 -12.82
N GLU A 170 -23.81 -25.73 -11.80
CA GLU A 170 -24.20 -25.94 -10.39
C GLU A 170 -24.88 -24.72 -9.76
N PHE A 171 -24.57 -23.50 -10.24
CA PHE A 171 -25.07 -22.26 -9.65
C PHE A 171 -25.78 -21.33 -10.63
N LEU A 172 -25.65 -21.54 -11.94
CA LEU A 172 -26.25 -20.71 -12.99
C LEU A 172 -27.38 -21.47 -13.70
N GLN A 173 -28.61 -21.35 -13.21
CA GLN A 173 -29.79 -21.86 -13.92
C GLN A 173 -30.33 -20.78 -14.86
N VAL A 174 -29.90 -20.82 -16.12
CA VAL A 174 -30.45 -19.95 -17.17
C VAL A 174 -31.54 -20.72 -17.90
N THR A 175 -32.77 -20.27 -17.77
CA THR A 175 -33.89 -20.70 -18.62
C THR A 175 -34.10 -19.64 -19.69
N PRO A 176 -33.37 -19.69 -20.82
CA PRO A 176 -33.51 -18.67 -21.85
C PRO A 176 -34.92 -18.74 -22.44
N THR A 177 -35.65 -17.63 -22.39
CA THR A 177 -36.90 -17.47 -23.11
C THR A 177 -36.58 -16.85 -24.47
N TYR A 178 -36.56 -17.69 -25.51
CA TYR A 178 -36.42 -17.22 -26.87
C TYR A 178 -37.74 -16.60 -27.33
N HIS A 179 -37.70 -15.32 -27.67
CA HIS A 179 -38.78 -14.69 -28.43
C HIS A 179 -38.51 -14.89 -29.91
N GLN A 180 -39.54 -15.21 -30.68
CA GLN A 180 -39.43 -15.18 -32.15
C GLN A 180 -39.15 -13.74 -32.58
N VAL A 181 -38.20 -13.57 -33.49
CA VAL A 181 -37.91 -12.27 -34.09
C VAL A 181 -39.02 -11.96 -35.10
N CYS A 182 -40.10 -11.31 -34.68
CA CYS A 182 -41.27 -11.07 -35.54
C CYS A 182 -41.20 -9.72 -36.30
N SER A 183 -40.19 -8.90 -36.03
CA SER A 183 -40.04 -7.56 -36.63
C SER A 183 -38.57 -7.23 -36.89
N SER A 184 -37.93 -8.01 -37.75
CA SER A 184 -36.58 -7.71 -38.26
C SER A 184 -36.57 -7.85 -39.77
N ASP A 185 -35.71 -7.08 -40.45
CA ASP A 185 -35.48 -7.26 -41.88
C ASP A 185 -35.11 -8.72 -42.21
N PHE A 186 -34.45 -9.43 -41.29
CA PHE A 186 -34.02 -10.83 -41.47
C PHE A 186 -35.17 -11.84 -41.62
N VAL A 187 -36.37 -11.53 -41.12
CA VAL A 187 -37.56 -12.41 -41.26
C VAL A 187 -38.48 -12.01 -42.41
N GLN A 188 -38.18 -10.89 -43.07
CA GLN A 188 -39.00 -10.38 -44.14
C GLN A 188 -38.74 -11.13 -45.44
N PRO A 189 -39.79 -11.41 -46.25
CA PRO A 189 -39.66 -12.15 -47.50
C PRO A 189 -38.57 -11.64 -48.43
N TRP A 190 -38.45 -10.31 -48.53
CA TRP A 190 -37.45 -9.68 -49.39
C TRP A 190 -36.01 -10.03 -48.99
N TRP A 191 -35.73 -10.24 -47.71
CA TRP A 191 -34.36 -10.43 -47.23
C TRP A 191 -33.83 -11.82 -47.56
N TYR A 192 -34.58 -12.89 -47.26
CA TYR A 192 -34.10 -14.26 -47.54
C TYR A 192 -34.30 -14.66 -49.01
N GLN A 193 -35.31 -14.13 -49.70
CA GLN A 193 -35.48 -14.37 -51.14
C GLN A 193 -34.35 -13.77 -51.98
N ARG A 194 -33.63 -12.76 -51.48
CA ARG A 194 -32.43 -12.22 -52.13
C ARG A 194 -31.30 -13.25 -52.25
N PHE A 195 -31.25 -14.22 -51.33
CA PHE A 195 -30.19 -15.24 -51.25
C PHE A 195 -30.64 -16.61 -51.76
N LEU A 196 -31.94 -16.81 -52.01
CA LEU A 196 -32.46 -18.02 -52.65
C LEU A 196 -32.53 -17.78 -54.17
N PRO A 197 -31.66 -18.39 -54.98
CA PRO A 197 -31.70 -18.23 -56.42
C PRO A 197 -33.00 -18.83 -56.97
N VAL A 198 -33.85 -17.99 -57.55
CA VAL A 198 -35.04 -18.43 -58.26
C VAL A 198 -34.62 -18.84 -59.67
N SER A 199 -34.57 -20.15 -59.93
CA SER A 199 -34.74 -20.69 -61.29
C SER A 199 -35.70 -21.87 -61.24
N SER A 200 -36.87 -21.66 -61.81
CA SER A 200 -37.93 -22.63 -62.06
C SER A 200 -37.50 -23.66 -63.12
N SER A 201 -37.14 -24.86 -62.70
CA SER A 201 -37.46 -26.15 -63.34
C SER A 201 -36.64 -27.25 -62.65
N ASP A 202 -37.33 -28.32 -62.24
CA ASP A 202 -36.78 -29.60 -61.77
C ASP A 202 -35.84 -29.59 -60.55
N ILE A 203 -36.42 -29.45 -59.36
CA ILE A 203 -35.84 -30.09 -58.16
C ILE A 203 -36.95 -30.90 -57.49
N SER A 204 -37.05 -32.17 -57.89
CA SER A 204 -37.57 -33.22 -57.03
C SER A 204 -36.78 -33.17 -55.72
N PHE A 205 -37.38 -32.63 -54.65
CA PHE A 205 -36.84 -32.81 -53.32
C PHE A 205 -36.98 -34.29 -52.96
N GLY A 206 -35.91 -35.03 -53.23
CA GLY A 206 -35.67 -36.31 -52.58
C GLY A 206 -35.83 -36.12 -51.08
N LYS A 207 -36.54 -37.06 -50.46
CA LYS A 207 -36.57 -37.25 -49.01
C LYS A 207 -35.12 -37.39 -48.52
N SER A 208 -34.47 -36.30 -48.13
CA SER A 208 -33.29 -36.36 -47.29
C SER A 208 -33.73 -36.10 -45.86
N SER A 209 -33.79 -37.22 -45.13
CA SER A 209 -33.98 -37.29 -43.71
C SER A 209 -32.87 -36.53 -42.99
N TYR A 210 -33.10 -35.27 -42.65
CA TYR A 210 -32.40 -34.64 -41.53
C TYR A 210 -33.37 -34.62 -40.36
N GLY A 211 -33.34 -35.72 -39.59
CA GLY A 211 -34.07 -35.83 -38.35
C GLY A 211 -33.44 -34.91 -37.30
N PHE A 212 -33.92 -33.67 -37.24
CA PHE A 212 -33.95 -32.96 -35.97
C PHE A 212 -35.08 -33.56 -35.15
N ARG A 213 -34.71 -34.48 -34.25
CA ARG A 213 -35.62 -35.06 -33.28
C ARG A 213 -35.86 -34.05 -32.16
N SER A 214 -36.65 -33.01 -32.45
CA SER A 214 -37.36 -32.27 -31.42
C SER A 214 -38.69 -32.98 -31.18
N ASN A 215 -38.77 -33.76 -30.11
CA ASN A 215 -40.05 -34.20 -29.55
C ASN A 215 -40.75 -32.99 -28.95
N GLU A 216 -41.25 -32.09 -29.78
CA GLU A 216 -42.12 -31.01 -29.35
C GLU A 216 -43.03 -30.67 -30.51
N SER A 217 -44.33 -30.82 -30.26
CA SER A 217 -45.39 -30.41 -31.16
C SER A 217 -45.23 -28.92 -31.47
N VAL A 218 -44.64 -28.61 -32.64
CA VAL A 218 -44.59 -27.26 -33.18
C VAL A 218 -46.03 -26.84 -33.46
N SER A 219 -46.64 -26.13 -32.51
CA SER A 219 -47.89 -25.44 -32.77
C SER A 219 -47.58 -24.33 -33.78
N THR A 220 -48.09 -24.46 -35.00
CA THR A 220 -48.09 -23.39 -35.99
C THR A 220 -49.05 -22.31 -35.50
N GLN A 221 -48.57 -21.39 -34.67
CA GLN A 221 -49.29 -20.15 -34.38
C GLN A 221 -48.93 -19.12 -35.46
N THR A 222 -49.89 -18.87 -36.35
CA THR A 222 -49.85 -17.78 -37.33
C THR A 222 -49.88 -16.43 -36.61
N CYS A 223 -48.90 -15.56 -36.89
CA CYS A 223 -48.92 -14.17 -36.44
C CYS A 223 -50.06 -13.40 -37.10
N SER A 224 -51.11 -13.09 -36.33
CA SER A 224 -52.16 -12.17 -36.78
C SER A 224 -51.71 -10.72 -36.55
N ILE A 225 -51.32 -10.03 -37.62
CA ILE A 225 -51.14 -8.57 -37.59
C ILE A 225 -52.54 -7.95 -37.46
N LYS A 226 -52.86 -7.44 -36.26
CA LYS A 226 -54.03 -6.58 -36.08
C LYS A 226 -53.69 -5.18 -36.56
N PHE A 227 -54.30 -4.76 -37.66
CA PHE A 227 -54.39 -3.34 -38.00
C PHE A 227 -55.52 -2.73 -37.15
N VAL A 228 -55.17 -1.75 -36.32
CA VAL A 228 -56.12 -0.81 -35.70
C VAL A 228 -56.17 0.42 -36.59
#